data_AF-A0A3B9EI86-F1
#
_entry.id   AF-A0A3B9EI86-F1
#
_cell.length_a   1.000
_cell.length_b   1.000
_cell.length_c   1.000
_cell.angle_alpha   90.00
_cell.angle_beta   90.00
_cell.angle_gamma   90.00
#
_symmetry.space_group_name_H-M   'P 1'
#
loop_
_entity.id
_entity.type
_entity.pdbx_description
1 polymer ?
#
loop_
_entity_poly.entity_id
_entity_poly.type
_entity_poly.pdbx_seq_one_letter_code
_entity_poly.pdbx_strand_id
1 'polypeptide(L)' 'MILHGYWRSGTSYRTRIALNLKGVEYRQAALDLRTG' A
#
# COMPACT_ATOMS: atom_id res chain seq x y z
N MET A 1 -1.70 10.65 3.73
CA MET A 1 -2.14 9.32 4.24
C MET A 1 -0.96 8.35 4.23
N ILE A 2 -0.87 7.39 5.15
CA ILE A 2 0.12 6.30 5.09
C ILE A 2 -0.58 5.03 4.58
N LEU A 3 -0.08 4.46 3.48
CA LEU A 3 -0.54 3.20 2.90
C LEU A 3 0.35 2.08 3.43
N HIS A 4 -0.17 1.36 4.41
CA HIS A 4 0.42 0.14 4.95
C HIS A 4 0.19 -1.01 3.97
N GLY A 5 1.27 -1.56 3.43
CA GLY A 5 1.18 -2.61 2.43
C GLY A 5 2.26 -3.66 2.61
N TYR A 6 1.88 -4.91 2.41
CA TYR A 6 2.82 -6.02 2.23
C TYR A 6 3.05 -6.24 0.74
N TRP A 7 4.31 -6.47 0.34
CA TRP A 7 4.68 -6.53 -1.08
C TRP A 7 4.00 -7.66 -1.86
N ARG A 8 3.63 -8.76 -1.20
CA ARG A 8 2.82 -9.87 -1.79
C ARG A 8 1.31 -9.72 -1.60
N SER A 9 0.82 -8.66 -0.97
CA SER A 9 -0.61 -8.45 -0.76
C SER A 9 -1.27 -7.87 -2.01
N GLY A 10 -2.14 -8.66 -2.65
CA GLY A 10 -2.91 -8.24 -3.83
C GLY A 10 -3.89 -7.08 -3.53
N THR A 11 -4.40 -6.97 -2.31
CA THR A 11 -5.26 -5.84 -1.91
C THR A 11 -4.44 -4.55 -1.79
N SER A 12 -3.21 -4.62 -1.27
CA SER A 12 -2.29 -3.48 -1.21
C SER A 12 -1.95 -2.93 -2.59
N TYR A 13 -1.81 -3.83 -3.58
CA TYR A 13 -1.57 -3.45 -4.98
C TYR A 13 -2.76 -2.69 -5.59
N ARG A 14 -3.99 -3.20 -5.43
CA ARG A 14 -5.19 -2.54 -5.96
C ARG A 14 -5.47 -1.19 -5.28
N THR A 15 -5.29 -1.10 -3.96
CA THR A 15 -5.45 0.17 -3.23
C THR A 15 -4.46 1.22 -3.74
N ARG A 16 -3.21 0.83 -4.05
CA ARG A 16 -2.23 1.74 -4.67
C ARG A 16 -2.72 2.30 -6.01
N ILE A 17 -3.27 1.44 -6.88
CA ILE A 17 -3.84 1.87 -8.16
C ILE A 17 -5.01 2.84 -7.93
N ALA A 18 -5.94 2.49 -7.04
CA ALA A 18 -7.10 3.33 -6.75
C ALA A 18 -6.70 4.73 -6.23
N LEU A 19 -5.69 4.80 -5.35
CA LEU A 19 -5.19 6.08 -4.82
C LEU A 19 -4.51 6.93 -5.90
N ASN A 20 -3.72 6.32 -6.79
CA ASN A 20 -3.12 7.03 -7.94
C ASN A 20 -4.20 7.52 -8.90
N LEU A 21 -5.21 6.70 -9.21
CA LEU A 21 -6.34 7.10 -10.05
C LEU A 21 -7.16 8.25 -9.43
N LYS A 22 -7.19 8.34 -8.10
CA LYS A 22 -7.85 9.42 -7.37
C LYS A 22 -6.97 10.65 -7.15
N GLY A 23 -5.70 10.62 -7.55
CA GLY A 23 -4.76 11.72 -7.34
C GLY A 23 -4.51 12.03 -5.87
N VAL A 24 -4.69 11.05 -4.99
CA VAL A 24 -4.54 11.23 -3.54
C VAL A 24 -3.09 10.96 -3.15
N GLU A 25 -2.45 11.96 -2.55
CA GLU A 25 -1.11 11.83 -2.00
C GLU A 25 -1.08 10.85 -0.82
N TYR A 26 -0.27 9.80 -0.94
CA TYR A 26 -0.02 8.83 0.11
C TYR A 26 1.46 8.46 0.17
N ARG A 27 1.94 8.15 1.38
CA ARG A 27 3.26 7.55 1.60
C ARG A 27 3.11 6.05 1.76
N GLN A 28 3.94 5.24 1.10
CA GLN A 28 3.97 3.80 1.33
C GLN A 28 4.81 3.45 2.56
N ALA A 29 4.26 2.64 3.44
CA ALA A 29 4.99 1.96 4.49
C ALA A 29 4.93 0.45 4.21
N ALA A 30 6.05 -0.12 3.77
CA ALA A 30 6.17 -1.56 3.56
C ALA A 30 6.21 -2.25 4.94
N LEU A 31 5.23 -3.11 5.20
CA LEU A 31 5.22 -3.98 6.36
C LEU A 31 5.77 -5.33 5.96
N ASP A 32 6.81 -5.80 6.65
CA ASP A 32 7.28 -7.17 6.53
C ASP A 32 6.55 -8.05 7.55
N LEU A 33 5.84 -9.06 7.07
CA LEU A 33 5.09 -10.00 7.90
C LEU A 33 5.97 -11.10 8.50
N ARG A 34 7.23 -11.21 8.08
CA ARG A 34 8.18 -12.23 8.56
C ARG A 34 8.92 -11.82 9.83
N THR A 35 8.80 -10.55 10.24
CA THR A 35 9.45 -9.98 11.41
C THR A 35 8.55 -9.94 12.64
N GLY A 36 7.37 -10.57 12.57
CA GLY A 36 6.41 -10.72 13.67
C GLY A 36 6.73 -11.90 14.56
#